data_AF-A0A0M1J400-F1
#
_entry.id   AF-A0A0M1J400-F1
#
_cell.length_a   1.000
_cell.length_b   1.000
_cell.length_c   1.000
_cell.angle_alpha   90.00
_cell.angle_beta   90.00
_cell.angle_gamma   90.00
#
_symmetry.space_group_name_H-M   'P 1'
#
loop_
_entity.id
_entity.type
_entity.pdbx_description
1 polymer ?
#
loop_
_entity_poly.entity_id
_entity_poly.type
_entity_poly.pdbx_seq_one_letter_code
_entity_poly.pdbx_strand_id
1 'polypeptide(L)'
;EQAGIHVTYGVIGLKTHSKLILVVRKDYSQLRRYVHIGTGNYHPGTARMYTDLGLLTCDEDIGQDITELFNYLTGYSPPPAYRKILTAPYTLKRTIIDKIQREIRHVENGHSGRVQMKMNALEDVDITKVLYKASQAGVKIELIIRDTCRLRPGIASTNMHIAT
;
A
#
# COMPACT_ATOMS: atom_id res chain seq x y z
N GLU A 1 -13.66 23.66 15.20
CA GLU A 1 -12.62 24.70 15.04
C GLU A 1 -12.34 25.55 16.30
N GLN A 2 -13.15 25.50 17.36
CA GLN A 2 -12.93 26.28 18.60
C GLN A 2 -11.64 25.97 19.38
N ALA A 3 -10.97 24.84 19.10
CA ALA A 3 -9.72 24.43 19.75
C ALA A 3 -8.45 24.70 18.91
N GLY A 4 -8.56 25.50 17.83
CA GLY A 4 -7.43 25.76 16.92
C GLY A 4 -7.11 24.60 15.95
N ILE A 5 -8.01 23.62 15.84
CA ILE A 5 -7.87 22.48 14.93
C ILE A 5 -8.45 22.85 13.56
N HIS A 6 -7.63 22.78 12.52
CA HIS A 6 -8.09 22.87 11.13
C HIS A 6 -8.59 21.51 10.66
N VAL A 7 -9.85 21.45 10.23
CA VAL A 7 -10.46 20.22 9.72
C VAL A 7 -10.70 20.39 8.23
N THR A 8 -10.00 19.59 7.43
CA THR A 8 -10.15 19.59 5.98
C THR A 8 -10.89 18.34 5.54
N TYR A 9 -11.83 18.49 4.62
CA TYR A 9 -12.47 17.37 3.94
C TYR A 9 -11.63 17.01 2.71
N GLY A 10 -11.46 15.72 2.48
CA GLY A 10 -10.59 15.23 1.40
C GLY A 10 -11.02 15.67 0.01
N VAL A 11 -10.23 15.30 -0.99
CA VAL A 11 -10.44 15.65 -2.40
C VAL A 11 -11.82 15.19 -2.88
N ILE A 12 -12.57 16.11 -3.51
CA ILE A 12 -13.91 15.82 -4.05
C ILE A 12 -13.85 14.63 -5.02
N GLY A 13 -14.77 13.68 -4.86
CA GLY A 13 -14.84 12.48 -5.68
C GLY A 13 -13.91 11.34 -5.25
N LEU A 14 -13.05 11.55 -4.24
CA LEU A 14 -12.17 10.52 -3.69
C LEU A 14 -12.46 10.29 -2.20
N LYS A 15 -12.39 9.02 -1.78
CA LYS A 15 -12.41 8.65 -0.37
C LYS A 15 -10.99 8.41 0.11
N THR A 16 -10.62 9.05 1.23
CA THR A 16 -9.33 8.81 1.87
C THR A 16 -9.45 7.58 2.77
N HIS A 17 -8.69 6.52 2.46
CA HIS A 17 -8.66 5.29 3.25
C HIS A 17 -7.30 5.05 3.94
N SER A 18 -6.29 5.87 3.67
CA SER A 18 -4.98 5.79 4.34
C SER A 18 -5.08 6.20 5.80
N LYS A 19 -4.34 5.52 6.69
CA LYS A 19 -4.26 5.86 8.12
C LYS A 19 -2.87 6.36 8.42
N LEU A 20 -2.75 7.67 8.52
CA LEU A 20 -1.49 8.39 8.60
C LEU A 20 -1.54 9.38 9.76
N ILE A 21 -0.44 9.49 10.50
CA ILE A 21 -0.18 10.59 11.42
C ILE A 21 1.16 11.18 11.04
N LEU A 22 1.21 12.51 10.90
CA LEU A 22 2.43 13.27 10.71
C LEU A 22 2.59 14.23 11.89
N VAL A 23 3.70 14.11 12.60
CA VAL A 23 4.12 15.06 13.64
C VAL A 23 5.35 15.80 13.15
N VAL A 24 5.22 17.11 13.00
CA VAL A 24 6.35 18.01 12.72
C VAL A 24 6.77 18.65 14.04
N ARG A 25 8.00 18.40 14.47
CA ARG A 25 8.54 18.91 15.73
C ARG A 25 9.83 19.68 15.46
N LYS A 26 9.98 20.84 16.09
CA LYS A 26 11.27 21.54 16.17
C LYS A 26 12.14 20.84 17.21
N ASP A 27 13.05 20.01 16.74
CA ASP A 27 14.15 19.50 17.56
C ASP A 27 15.24 20.57 17.62
N TYR A 28 16.18 20.47 18.58
CA TYR A 28 17.15 21.52 18.93
C TYR A 28 17.68 22.34 17.73
N SER A 29 18.19 21.66 16.70
CA SER A 29 18.81 22.30 15.53
C SER A 29 17.99 22.22 14.25
N GLN A 30 16.89 21.48 14.20
CA GLN A 30 16.17 21.21 12.94
C GLN A 30 14.70 20.84 13.14
N LEU A 31 13.90 21.09 12.12
CA LEU A 31 12.56 20.52 12.01
C LEU A 31 12.69 19.03 11.65
N ARG A 32 12.04 18.18 12.43
CA ARG A 32 11.98 16.74 12.18
C ARG A 32 10.54 16.30 12.01
N ARG A 33 10.34 15.31 11.14
CA ARG A 33 9.06 14.68 10.85
C ARG A 33 9.03 13.27 11.42
N TYR A 34 7.99 12.96 12.16
CA TYR A 34 7.70 11.62 12.65
C TYR A 34 6.39 11.17 12.01
N VAL A 35 6.41 10.00 11.38
CA VAL A 35 5.30 9.47 10.60
C VAL A 35 4.86 8.15 11.20
N HIS A 36 3.55 8.00 11.39
CA HIS A 36 2.92 6.70 11.56
C HIS A 36 2.12 6.33 10.30
N ILE A 37 2.33 5.12 9.78
CA ILE A 37 1.57 4.53 8.67
C ILE A 37 0.91 3.24 9.15
N GLY A 38 -0.43 3.20 9.17
CA GLY A 38 -1.20 2.06 9.65
C GLY A 38 -1.97 1.34 8.54
N THR A 39 -2.12 0.01 8.68
CA THR A 39 -3.08 -0.77 7.88
C THR A 39 -4.52 -0.60 8.38
N GLY A 40 -4.68 -0.33 9.68
CA GLY A 40 -5.96 -0.21 10.37
C GLY A 40 -6.28 1.18 10.87
N ASN A 41 -7.53 1.36 11.33
CA ASN A 41 -8.03 2.61 11.90
C ASN A 41 -7.57 2.83 13.35
N TYR A 42 -7.48 4.11 13.74
CA TYR A 42 -7.10 4.53 15.09
C TYR A 42 -8.21 4.35 16.15
N HIS A 43 -9.34 3.72 15.80
CA HIS A 43 -10.44 3.55 16.74
C HIS A 43 -10.10 2.47 17.80
N PRO A 44 -10.08 2.81 19.10
CA PRO A 44 -9.54 1.91 20.13
C PRO A 44 -10.37 0.62 20.29
N GLY A 45 -11.67 0.67 20.03
CA GLY A 45 -12.53 -0.51 20.08
C GLY A 45 -12.21 -1.54 19.00
N THR A 46 -11.82 -1.08 17.80
CA THR A 46 -11.48 -1.99 16.69
C THR A 46 -10.03 -2.46 16.79
N ALA A 47 -9.12 -1.62 17.29
CA ALA A 47 -7.71 -1.96 17.45
C ALA A 47 -7.46 -3.18 18.35
N ARG A 48 -8.40 -3.53 19.25
CA ARG A 48 -8.32 -4.74 20.09
C ARG A 48 -8.80 -6.01 19.39
N MET A 49 -9.65 -5.88 18.38
CA MET A 49 -10.29 -7.00 17.69
C MET A 49 -9.64 -7.32 16.35
N TYR A 50 -9.00 -6.33 15.71
CA TYR A 50 -8.32 -6.50 14.42
C TYR A 50 -6.81 -6.58 14.59
N THR A 51 -6.18 -7.39 13.76
CA THR A 51 -4.73 -7.43 13.65
C THR A 51 -4.29 -6.45 12.56
N ASP A 52 -3.59 -5.41 12.98
CA ASP A 52 -3.07 -4.36 12.11
C ASP A 52 -1.57 -4.16 12.32
N LEU A 53 -0.91 -3.63 11.28
CA LEU A 53 0.49 -3.20 11.35
C LEU A 53 0.54 -1.68 11.38
N GLY A 54 1.44 -1.15 12.22
CA GLY A 54 1.78 0.26 12.29
C GLY A 54 3.29 0.44 12.13
N LEU A 55 3.70 1.24 11.14
CA LEU A 55 5.09 1.66 10.97
C LEU A 55 5.24 3.06 11.58
N LEU A 56 6.07 3.19 12.61
CA LEU A 56 6.53 4.47 13.12
C LEU A 56 7.95 4.74 12.61
N THR A 57 8.17 5.86 11.91
CA THR A 57 9.45 6.18 11.29
C THR A 57 9.75 7.68 11.30
N CYS A 58 11.03 8.02 11.21
CA CYS A 58 11.53 9.37 10.95
C CYS A 58 12.38 9.44 9.66
N ASP A 59 12.22 8.46 8.76
CA ASP A 59 12.84 8.46 7.43
C ASP A 59 12.48 9.75 6.67
N GLU A 60 13.49 10.44 6.17
CA GLU A 60 13.33 11.77 5.57
C GLU A 60 12.48 11.74 4.30
N ASP A 61 12.68 10.74 3.44
CA ASP A 61 11.92 10.60 2.19
C ASP A 61 10.46 10.27 2.48
N ILE A 62 10.18 9.35 3.42
CA ILE A 62 8.80 9.04 3.84
C ILE A 62 8.16 10.28 4.48
N GLY A 63 8.89 11.00 5.34
CA GLY A 63 8.41 12.22 5.97
C GLY A 63 8.03 13.30 4.96
N GLN A 64 8.85 13.46 3.91
CA GLN A 64 8.59 14.41 2.84
C GLN A 64 7.42 13.96 1.95
N ASP A 65 7.39 12.69 1.53
CA ASP A 65 6.27 12.12 0.77
C ASP A 65 4.93 12.31 1.47
N ILE A 66 4.87 12.07 2.78
CA ILE A 66 3.64 12.19 3.57
C ILE A 66 3.25 13.66 3.75
N THR A 67 4.21 14.57 3.90
CA THR A 67 3.94 16.02 3.90
C THR A 67 3.29 16.47 2.59
N GLU A 68 3.84 16.03 1.47
CA GLU A 68 3.31 16.35 0.13
C GLU A 68 1.91 15.74 -0.07
N LEU A 69 1.67 14.53 0.43
CA LEU A 69 0.34 13.91 0.43
C LEU A 69 -0.68 14.71 1.25
N PHE A 70 -0.33 15.17 2.45
CA PHE A 70 -1.22 16.02 3.25
C PHE A 70 -1.51 17.36 2.54
N ASN A 71 -0.50 17.98 1.92
CA ASN A 71 -0.69 19.21 1.15
C ASN A 71 -1.64 18.97 -0.05
N TYR A 72 -1.49 17.85 -0.75
CA TYR A 72 -2.39 17.46 -1.83
C TYR A 72 -3.84 17.27 -1.33
N LEU A 73 -4.02 16.54 -0.22
CA LEU A 73 -5.34 16.30 0.38
C LEU A 73 -6.02 17.58 0.89
N THR A 74 -5.24 18.60 1.22
CA THR A 74 -5.74 19.91 1.70
C THR A 74 -5.83 20.98 0.60
N GLY A 75 -5.58 20.61 -0.67
CA GLY A 75 -5.82 21.47 -1.84
C GLY A 75 -4.63 22.34 -2.28
N TYR A 76 -3.43 22.09 -1.77
CA TYR A 76 -2.27 22.98 -1.98
C TYR A 76 -1.35 22.63 -3.17
N SER A 77 -1.57 21.55 -3.96
CA SER A 77 -0.65 21.21 -5.08
C SER A 77 -1.20 20.15 -6.05
N PRO A 78 -0.75 20.06 -7.32
CA PRO A 78 -0.92 18.89 -8.19
C PRO A 78 -0.29 17.60 -7.60
N PRO A 79 -0.70 16.40 -8.06
CA PRO A 79 -0.27 15.14 -7.46
C PRO A 79 1.26 14.98 -7.53
N PRO A 80 1.96 14.85 -6.39
CA PRO A 80 3.42 14.78 -6.36
C PRO A 80 3.92 13.40 -6.82
N ALA A 81 5.11 13.37 -7.40
CA ALA A 81 5.85 12.13 -7.60
C ALA A 81 6.51 11.73 -6.28
N TYR A 82 5.94 10.72 -5.61
CA TYR A 82 6.46 10.21 -4.35
C TYR A 82 7.73 9.38 -4.54
N ARG A 83 8.62 9.41 -3.55
CA ARG A 83 9.93 8.75 -3.55
C ARG A 83 9.82 7.30 -3.14
N LYS A 84 9.12 7.03 -2.03
CA LYS A 84 9.02 5.71 -1.39
C LYS A 84 7.58 5.22 -1.24
N ILE A 85 6.63 6.11 -0.95
CA ILE A 85 5.24 5.67 -0.74
C ILE A 85 4.53 5.42 -2.07
N LEU A 86 3.56 4.49 -2.05
CA LEU A 86 2.69 4.21 -3.18
C LEU A 86 1.27 4.66 -2.83
N THR A 87 0.67 5.46 -3.69
CA THR A 87 -0.64 6.08 -3.44
C THR A 87 -1.64 5.71 -4.53
N ALA A 88 -2.87 5.42 -4.10
CA ALA A 88 -3.99 5.29 -5.01
C ALA A 88 -4.59 6.68 -5.31
N PRO A 89 -5.20 6.89 -6.49
CA PRO A 89 -5.32 5.93 -7.60
C PRO A 89 -4.09 5.90 -8.53
N TYR A 90 -3.12 6.78 -8.33
CA TYR A 90 -2.14 7.12 -9.38
C TYR A 90 -0.99 6.12 -9.55
N THR A 91 -0.33 5.70 -8.48
CA THR A 91 0.92 4.93 -8.58
C THR A 91 0.82 3.50 -8.07
N LEU A 92 -0.11 3.22 -7.13
CA LEU A 92 -0.18 1.95 -6.44
C LEU A 92 -0.40 0.75 -7.37
N LYS A 93 -1.46 0.77 -8.18
CA LYS A 93 -1.82 -0.36 -9.07
C LYS A 93 -0.71 -0.66 -10.08
N ARG A 94 -0.23 0.38 -10.78
CA ARG A 94 0.85 0.25 -11.76
C ARG A 94 2.08 -0.38 -11.13
N THR A 95 2.51 0.14 -9.97
CA THR A 95 3.70 -0.36 -9.28
C THR A 95 3.55 -1.82 -8.81
N ILE A 96 2.36 -2.22 -8.35
CA ILE A 96 2.10 -3.64 -8.01
C ILE A 96 2.26 -4.52 -9.24
N ILE A 97 1.69 -4.13 -10.38
CA ILE A 97 1.82 -4.86 -11.65
C ILE A 97 3.29 -4.95 -12.07
N ASP A 98 4.03 -3.84 -12.03
CA ASP A 98 5.44 -3.78 -12.42
C ASP A 98 6.31 -4.68 -11.53
N LYS A 99 6.02 -4.74 -10.23
CA LYS A 99 6.71 -5.63 -9.27
C LYS A 99 6.44 -7.10 -9.57
N ILE A 100 5.21 -7.48 -9.92
CA ILE A 100 4.92 -8.87 -10.31
C ILE A 100 5.62 -9.21 -11.63
N GLN A 101 5.55 -8.31 -12.64
CA GLN A 101 6.24 -8.52 -13.92
C GLN A 101 7.75 -8.60 -13.77
N ARG A 102 8.34 -7.92 -12.79
CA ARG A 102 9.77 -8.05 -12.46
C ARG A 102 10.10 -9.48 -12.04
N GLU A 103 9.27 -10.13 -11.22
CA GLU A 103 9.48 -11.53 -10.83
C GLU A 103 9.41 -12.49 -12.03
N ILE A 104 8.52 -12.21 -13.00
CA ILE A 104 8.45 -12.96 -14.26
C ILE A 104 9.80 -12.89 -14.98
N ARG A 105 10.33 -11.68 -15.17
CA ARG A 105 11.64 -11.48 -15.82
C ARG A 105 12.77 -12.17 -15.07
N HIS A 106 12.72 -12.24 -13.74
CA HIS A 106 13.72 -12.99 -12.97
C HIS A 106 13.68 -14.48 -13.33
N VAL A 107 12.49 -15.08 -13.38
CA VAL A 107 12.33 -16.51 -13.73
C VAL A 107 12.71 -16.80 -15.17
N GLU A 108 12.31 -15.94 -16.11
CA GLU A 108 12.70 -16.06 -17.53
C GLU A 108 14.22 -16.02 -17.74
N ASN A 109 14.94 -15.29 -16.88
CA ASN A 109 16.41 -15.24 -16.88
C ASN A 109 17.05 -16.37 -16.05
N GLY A 110 16.32 -17.44 -15.74
CA GLY A 110 16.82 -18.61 -15.03
C GLY A 110 16.98 -18.45 -13.51
N HIS A 111 16.49 -17.35 -12.92
CA HIS A 111 16.50 -17.15 -11.47
C HIS A 111 15.21 -17.68 -10.82
N SER A 112 15.16 -17.74 -9.49
CA SER A 112 13.90 -17.96 -8.78
C SER A 112 13.08 -16.68 -8.67
N GLY A 113 11.76 -16.75 -8.77
CA GLY A 113 10.83 -15.64 -8.51
C GLY A 113 9.77 -16.01 -7.49
N ARG A 114 9.41 -15.06 -6.63
CA ARG A 114 8.39 -15.26 -5.59
C ARG A 114 7.55 -14.01 -5.39
N VAL A 115 6.23 -14.18 -5.35
CA VAL A 115 5.27 -13.14 -4.95
C VAL A 115 4.53 -13.61 -3.71
N GLN A 116 4.64 -12.84 -2.64
CA GLN A 116 3.85 -13.02 -1.43
C GLN A 116 2.98 -11.80 -1.19
N MET A 117 1.68 -12.02 -0.96
CA MET A 117 0.75 -10.94 -0.65
C MET A 117 -0.22 -11.34 0.45
N LYS A 118 -0.48 -10.39 1.37
CA LYS A 118 -1.52 -10.52 2.39
C LYS A 118 -2.47 -9.34 2.28
N MET A 119 -3.77 -9.62 2.22
CA MET A 119 -4.80 -8.59 2.14
C MET A 119 -6.15 -9.15 2.61
N ASN A 120 -7.13 -8.25 2.81
CA ASN A 120 -8.50 -8.68 3.12
C ASN A 120 -9.17 -9.28 1.89
N ALA A 121 -9.13 -8.58 0.75
CA ALA A 121 -9.78 -9.02 -0.49
C ALA A 121 -8.92 -8.76 -1.73
N LEU A 122 -9.02 -9.65 -2.72
CA LEU A 122 -8.37 -9.53 -4.03
C LEU A 122 -9.40 -9.60 -5.16
N GLU A 123 -9.80 -8.44 -5.69
CA GLU A 123 -10.86 -8.33 -6.70
C GLU A 123 -10.44 -7.65 -8.02
N ASP A 124 -9.28 -7.00 -8.05
CA ASP A 124 -8.80 -6.27 -9.23
C ASP A 124 -8.47 -7.24 -10.38
N VAL A 125 -9.12 -7.02 -11.53
CA VAL A 125 -9.01 -7.89 -12.71
C VAL A 125 -7.61 -7.89 -13.30
N ASP A 126 -6.93 -6.75 -13.33
CA ASP A 126 -5.62 -6.62 -13.98
C ASP A 126 -4.53 -7.24 -13.11
N ILE A 127 -4.58 -7.00 -11.80
CA ILE A 127 -3.69 -7.67 -10.84
C ILE A 127 -3.88 -9.18 -10.91
N THR A 128 -5.14 -9.66 -10.94
CA THR A 128 -5.45 -11.10 -11.05
C THR A 128 -4.87 -11.71 -12.33
N LYS A 129 -5.04 -11.04 -13.49
CA LYS A 129 -4.46 -11.49 -14.76
C LYS A 129 -2.94 -11.60 -14.71
N VAL A 130 -2.27 -10.62 -14.11
CA VAL A 130 -0.81 -10.59 -14.02
C VAL A 130 -0.29 -11.65 -13.05
N LEU A 131 -1.01 -11.95 -11.96
CA LEU A 131 -0.69 -13.06 -11.06
C LEU A 131 -0.79 -14.43 -11.77
N TYR A 132 -1.83 -14.65 -12.59
CA TYR A 132 -1.91 -15.87 -13.40
C TYR A 132 -0.74 -16.00 -14.37
N LYS A 133 -0.39 -14.92 -15.09
CA LYS A 133 0.78 -14.91 -15.98
C LYS A 133 2.07 -15.23 -15.23
N ALA A 134 2.26 -14.64 -14.05
CA ALA A 134 3.44 -14.90 -13.24
C ALA A 134 3.52 -16.36 -12.78
N SER A 135 2.40 -16.91 -12.31
CA SER A 135 2.31 -18.31 -11.95
C SER A 135 2.62 -19.24 -13.13
N GLN A 136 2.15 -18.93 -14.34
CA GLN A 136 2.40 -19.73 -15.55
C GLN A 136 3.87 -19.66 -16.00
N ALA A 137 4.53 -18.52 -15.78
CA ALA A 137 5.95 -18.35 -16.03
C ALA A 137 6.85 -19.07 -15.00
N GLY A 138 6.28 -19.69 -13.96
CA GLY A 138 7.01 -20.41 -12.92
C GLY A 138 7.32 -19.61 -11.65
N VAL A 139 6.82 -18.37 -11.54
CA VAL A 139 6.92 -17.60 -10.29
C VAL A 139 6.09 -18.28 -9.21
N LYS A 140 6.67 -18.47 -8.02
CA LYS A 140 5.94 -19.02 -6.87
C LYS A 140 5.02 -17.95 -6.29
N ILE A 141 3.71 -18.20 -6.30
CA ILE A 141 2.71 -17.27 -5.77
C ILE A 141 2.14 -17.79 -4.45
N GLU A 142 2.21 -17.00 -3.39
CA GLU A 142 1.63 -17.30 -2.07
C GLU A 142 0.76 -16.13 -1.60
N LEU A 143 -0.55 -16.38 -1.47
CA LEU A 143 -1.53 -15.37 -1.09
C LEU A 143 -2.17 -15.74 0.25
N ILE A 144 -2.33 -14.75 1.13
CA ILE A 144 -3.08 -14.86 2.37
C ILE A 144 -4.26 -13.89 2.26
N ILE A 145 -5.45 -14.41 1.98
CA ILE A 145 -6.65 -13.62 1.68
C ILE A 145 -7.80 -14.07 2.58
N ARG A 146 -8.30 -13.15 3.40
CA ARG A 146 -9.30 -13.44 4.43
C ARG A 146 -10.74 -13.46 3.90
N ASP A 147 -11.07 -12.51 3.03
CA ASP A 147 -12.43 -12.25 2.56
C ASP A 147 -12.57 -12.73 1.11
N THR A 148 -12.98 -11.87 0.17
CA THR A 148 -13.24 -12.27 -1.21
C THR A 148 -11.95 -12.39 -2.03
N CYS A 149 -11.90 -13.43 -2.86
CA CYS A 149 -10.78 -13.68 -3.76
C CYS A 149 -11.31 -14.07 -5.14
N ARG A 150 -11.04 -13.24 -6.15
CA ARG A 150 -11.37 -13.52 -7.56
C ARG A 150 -10.51 -14.62 -8.17
N LEU A 151 -9.33 -14.83 -7.59
CA LEU A 151 -8.34 -15.73 -8.12
C LEU A 151 -8.65 -17.17 -7.67
N ARG A 152 -8.66 -18.09 -8.63
CA ARG A 152 -9.03 -19.51 -8.43
C ARG A 152 -7.75 -20.35 -8.44
N PRO A 153 -7.35 -20.96 -7.31
CA PRO A 153 -6.19 -21.85 -7.26
C PRO A 153 -6.48 -23.19 -7.95
N GLY A 154 -5.43 -23.94 -8.27
CA GLY A 154 -5.55 -25.32 -8.76
C GLY A 154 -5.93 -25.48 -10.23
N ILE A 155 -5.80 -24.43 -11.04
CA ILE A 155 -5.87 -24.55 -12.50
C ILE A 155 -4.58 -25.23 -12.98
N ALA A 156 -4.69 -26.27 -13.80
CA ALA A 156 -3.54 -26.98 -14.36
C ALA A 156 -2.53 -25.98 -14.96
N SER A 157 -1.23 -26.18 -14.71
CA SER A 157 -0.10 -25.27 -15.03
C SER A 157 0.15 -24.07 -14.10
N THR A 158 -0.51 -23.97 -12.93
CA THR A 158 -0.25 -22.88 -11.96
C THR A 158 0.52 -23.34 -10.71
N ASN A 159 1.62 -22.64 -10.37
CA ASN A 159 2.37 -22.77 -9.11
C ASN A 159 1.89 -21.72 -8.09
N MET A 160 0.67 -21.91 -7.58
CA MET A 160 -0.01 -20.92 -6.77
C MET A 160 -0.68 -21.55 -5.54
N HIS A 161 -0.40 -20.96 -4.39
CA HIS A 161 -0.97 -21.33 -3.10
C HIS A 161 -1.74 -20.16 -2.50
N ILE A 162 -2.95 -20.45 -2.00
CA ILE A 162 -3.79 -19.48 -1.30
C ILE A 162 -4.13 -20.06 0.06
N ALA A 163 -3.75 -19.36 1.11
CA ALA A 163 -4.20 -19.61 2.47
C ALA A 163 -5.28 -18.58 2.85
N THR A 164 -6.20 -19.00 3.71
CA THR A 164 -7.21 -18.15 4.35
C THR A 164 -6.69 -17.66 5.69
#